data_AF-A0A554L8D5-F1
#
_entry.id   AF-A0A554L8D5-F1
#
_cell.length_a   1.000
_cell.length_b   1.000
_cell.length_c   1.000
_cell.angle_alpha   90.00
_cell.angle_beta   90.00
_cell.angle_gamma   90.00
#
_symmetry.space_group_name_H-M   'P 1'
#
loop_
_entity.id
_entity.type
_entity.pdbx_description
1 polymer ?
#
loop_
_entity_poly.entity_id
_entity_poly.type
_entity_poly.pdbx_seq_one_letter_code
_entity_poly.pdbx_strand_id
1 'polypeptide(L)'
;MFIGLGELSKAVEIRFMNGDVRTIDAVAIRKQTDPSFRERCEKMAQEQAKEIGRRIHVIRIRKKLTLDKVAGKCSSLDANDIARLELGEGTFGMKLLSEVMAAMGCEFADFAKVASKK
;
A
#
# COMPACT_ATOMS: atom_id res chain seq x y z
N MET A 1 15.94 4.50 5.70
CA MET A 1 15.66 3.52 6.76
C MET A 1 14.24 3.03 6.54
N PHE A 2 14.11 1.91 5.81
CA PHE A 2 12.82 1.25 5.62
C PHE A 2 12.59 0.39 6.86
N ILE A 3 11.71 0.82 7.76
CA ILE A 3 11.17 -0.12 8.75
C ILE A 3 10.11 -0.91 7.99
N GLY A 4 10.57 -1.90 7.22
CA GLY A 4 9.70 -2.87 6.62
C GLY A 4 8.97 -3.59 7.74
N LEU A 5 7.66 -3.81 7.55
CA LEU A 5 6.90 -4.78 8.35
C LEU A 5 7.53 -6.20 8.35
N GLY A 6 8.57 -6.43 7.55
CA GLY A 6 9.36 -7.67 7.52
C GLY A 6 10.00 -8.04 8.86
N GLU A 7 10.34 -7.10 9.75
CA GLU A 7 10.95 -7.46 11.05
C GLU A 7 9.93 -7.91 12.13
N LEU A 8 8.62 -7.73 11.90
CA LEU A 8 7.56 -8.15 12.83
C LEU A 8 6.87 -9.45 12.43
N SER A 9 7.14 -9.97 11.23
CA SER A 9 6.54 -11.20 10.70
C SER A 9 7.44 -12.39 11.00
N LYS A 10 7.40 -12.91 12.24
CA LYS A 10 7.78 -14.31 12.46
C LYS A 10 6.54 -15.14 12.15
N ALA A 11 6.49 -15.69 10.95
CA ALA A 11 5.54 -16.72 10.58
C ALA A 11 5.54 -17.84 11.65
N VAL A 12 4.38 -18.16 12.21
CA VAL A 12 4.22 -19.28 13.15
C VAL A 12 3.71 -20.48 12.37
N GLU A 13 4.46 -21.56 12.38
CA GLU A 13 4.01 -22.84 11.81
C GLU A 13 3.15 -23.57 12.84
N ILE A 14 1.90 -23.83 12.50
CA ILE A 14 0.99 -24.65 13.29
C ILE A 14 0.82 -25.99 12.59
N ARG A 15 1.17 -27.08 13.28
CA ARG A 15 0.93 -28.44 12.82
C ARG A 15 -0.40 -28.94 13.38
N PHE A 16 -1.30 -29.33 12.48
CA PHE A 16 -2.62 -29.86 12.81
C PHE A 16 -2.55 -31.38 12.99
N MET A 17 -3.53 -31.94 13.72
CA MET A 17 -3.59 -33.39 14.00
C MET A 17 -3.77 -34.25 12.74
N ASN A 18 -4.24 -33.67 11.63
CA ASN A 18 -4.33 -34.32 10.32
C ASN A 18 -3.00 -34.34 9.54
N GLY A 19 -1.92 -33.82 10.13
CA GLY A 19 -0.61 -33.74 9.48
C GLY A 19 -0.36 -32.46 8.68
N ASP A 20 -1.38 -31.60 8.50
CA ASP A 20 -1.20 -30.33 7.79
C ASP A 20 -0.33 -29.36 8.59
N VAL A 21 0.57 -28.67 7.90
CA VAL A 21 1.29 -27.53 8.45
C VAL A 21 0.74 -26.27 7.79
N ARG A 22 0.24 -25.33 8.59
CA ARG A 22 -0.14 -24.01 8.09
C ARG A 22 0.74 -22.96 8.74
N THR A 23 1.23 -22.06 7.90
CA THR A 23 1.92 -20.86 8.34
C THR A 23 0.90 -19.78 8.61
N ILE A 24 0.86 -19.27 9.84
CA ILE A 24 0.02 -18.14 10.21
C ILE A 24 0.92 -16.94 10.49
N ASP A 25 0.55 -15.79 9.93
CA ASP A 25 1.21 -14.53 10.22
C ASP A 25 0.95 -14.13 11.69
N ALA A 26 2.02 -14.07 12.49
CA ALA A 26 1.94 -13.66 13.90
C ALA A 26 1.31 -12.27 14.07
N VAL A 27 1.49 -11.37 13.09
CA VAL A 27 0.85 -10.06 13.10
C VAL A 27 -0.66 -10.19 12.96
N ALA A 28 -1.14 -11.13 12.12
CA ALA A 28 -2.56 -11.39 11.95
C ALA A 28 -3.19 -11.96 13.24
N ILE A 29 -2.50 -12.89 13.92
CA ILE A 29 -2.94 -13.41 15.23
C ILE A 29 -3.00 -12.27 16.25
N ARG A 30 -1.91 -11.50 16.38
CA ARG A 30 -1.83 -10.44 17.38
C ARG A 30 -2.86 -9.34 17.17
N LYS A 31 -3.19 -8.99 15.92
CA LYS A 31 -4.27 -8.03 15.60
C LYS A 31 -5.64 -8.49 16.11
N GLN A 32 -5.88 -9.79 16.22
CA GLN A 32 -7.14 -10.32 16.75
C GLN A 32 -7.18 -10.31 18.29
N THR A 33 -6.03 -10.44 18.95
CA THR A 33 -5.93 -10.59 20.40
C THR A 33 -5.54 -9.32 21.16
N ASP A 34 -4.93 -8.34 20.50
CA ASP A 34 -4.39 -7.11 21.10
C ASP A 34 -5.01 -5.87 20.40
N PRO A 35 -6.08 -5.27 20.97
CA PRO A 35 -6.77 -4.11 20.38
C PRO A 35 -5.85 -2.89 20.20
N SER A 36 -4.95 -2.63 21.14
CA SER A 36 -4.02 -1.50 21.06
C SER A 36 -2.98 -1.69 19.95
N PHE A 37 -2.53 -2.92 19.73
CA PHE A 37 -1.67 -3.25 18.60
C PHE A 37 -2.41 -3.12 17.27
N ARG A 38 -3.68 -3.54 17.20
CA ARG A 38 -4.53 -3.35 16.01
C ARG A 38 -4.66 -1.87 15.66
N GLU A 39 -5.03 -1.02 16.61
CA GLU A 39 -5.15 0.43 16.38
C GLU A 39 -3.82 1.06 15.92
N ARG A 40 -2.70 0.63 16.51
CA ARG A 40 -1.38 1.09 16.08
C ARG A 40 -1.07 0.68 14.65
N CYS A 41 -1.35 -0.57 14.28
CA CYS A 41 -1.19 -1.04 12.92
C CYS A 41 -2.08 -0.27 11.93
N GLU A 42 -3.32 0.03 12.30
CA GLU A 42 -4.25 0.81 11.48
C GLU A 42 -3.74 2.24 11.26
N LYS A 43 -3.29 2.92 12.33
CA LYS A 43 -2.68 4.25 12.23
C LYS A 43 -1.45 4.25 11.32
N MET A 44 -0.54 3.30 11.51
CA MET A 44 0.65 3.17 10.65
C MET A 44 0.28 2.88 9.19
N ALA A 45 -0.73 2.03 8.94
CA ALA A 45 -1.20 1.73 7.60
C ALA A 45 -1.82 2.98 6.93
N GLN A 46 -2.60 3.77 7.66
CA GLN A 46 -3.16 5.02 7.16
C GLN A 46 -2.07 6.06 6.84
N GLU A 47 -1.05 6.19 7.71
CA GLU A 47 0.09 7.07 7.46
C GLU A 47 0.87 6.65 6.21
N GLN A 48 1.10 5.34 6.04
CA GLN A 48 1.74 4.80 4.84
C GLN A 48 0.90 5.02 3.58
N ALA A 49 -0.43 4.83 3.66
CA ALA A 49 -1.32 5.10 2.53
C ALA A 49 -1.29 6.57 2.10
N LYS A 50 -1.32 7.51 3.07
CA LYS A 50 -1.16 8.95 2.80
C LYS A 50 0.19 9.29 2.19
N GLU A 51 1.26 8.65 2.66
CA GLU A 51 2.60 8.82 2.08
C GLU A 51 2.65 8.36 0.62
N ILE A 52 2.12 7.17 0.33
CA ILE A 52 2.04 6.59 -1.02
C ILE A 52 1.20 7.50 -1.94
N GLY A 53 0.02 7.91 -1.50
CA GLY A 53 -0.87 8.80 -2.25
C GLY A 53 -0.19 10.12 -2.62
N ARG A 54 0.50 10.74 -1.66
CA ARG A 54 1.27 11.97 -1.89
C ARG A 54 2.35 11.80 -2.95
N ARG A 55 3.04 10.66 -2.97
CA ARG A 55 4.08 10.39 -3.97
C ARG A 55 3.49 10.25 -5.37
N ILE A 56 2.34 9.59 -5.49
CA ILE A 56 1.60 9.44 -6.74
C ILE A 56 1.20 10.81 -7.29
N HIS A 57 0.62 11.63 -6.42
CA HIS A 57 0.28 13.00 -6.75
C HIS A 57 1.49 13.78 -7.29
N VAL A 58 2.61 13.77 -6.56
CA VAL A 58 3.83 14.46 -6.98
C VAL A 58 4.34 13.95 -8.34
N ILE A 59 4.32 12.64 -8.57
CA ILE A 59 4.73 12.04 -9.85
C ILE A 59 3.79 12.50 -10.97
N ARG A 60 2.48 12.43 -10.77
CA ARG A 60 1.47 12.85 -11.75
C ARG A 60 1.65 14.31 -12.15
N ILE A 61 1.80 15.20 -11.17
CA ILE A 61 2.02 16.64 -11.40
C ILE A 61 3.34 16.89 -12.12
N ARG A 62 4.44 16.23 -11.73
CA ARG A 62 5.74 16.35 -12.43
C ARG A 62 5.65 15.93 -13.89
N LYS A 63 4.82 14.93 -14.19
CA LYS A 63 4.55 14.45 -15.55
C LYS A 63 3.47 15.24 -16.29
N LYS A 64 2.88 16.27 -15.66
CA LYS A 64 1.81 17.12 -16.23
C LYS A 64 0.62 16.29 -16.73
N LEU A 65 0.25 15.25 -15.99
CA LEU A 65 -0.90 14.40 -16.31
C LEU A 65 -2.15 14.86 -15.54
N THR A 66 -3.29 14.94 -16.22
CA THR A 66 -4.60 15.12 -15.58
C THR A 66 -5.08 13.80 -15.00
N LEU A 67 -6.01 13.85 -14.04
CA LEU A 67 -6.61 12.65 -13.46
C LEU A 67 -7.30 11.82 -14.55
N ASP A 68 -8.08 12.45 -15.43
CA ASP A 68 -8.77 11.77 -16.54
C ASP A 68 -7.80 11.05 -17.49
N LYS A 69 -6.62 11.63 -17.73
CA LYS A 69 -5.61 11.02 -18.61
C LYS A 69 -4.96 9.79 -17.98
N VAL A 70 -4.86 9.75 -16.66
CA VAL A 70 -4.39 8.56 -15.95
C VAL A 70 -5.52 7.53 -15.90
N ALA A 71 -6.75 7.95 -15.57
CA ALA A 71 -7.94 7.10 -15.53
C ALA A 71 -8.19 6.41 -16.86
N GLY A 72 -8.11 7.13 -17.98
CA GLY A 72 -8.30 6.57 -19.32
C GLY A 72 -7.25 5.53 -19.75
N LYS A 73 -6.18 5.35 -18.97
CA LYS A 73 -5.18 4.29 -19.15
C LYS A 73 -5.30 3.16 -18.13
N CYS A 74 -6.08 3.36 -17.07
CA CYS A 74 -6.44 2.34 -16.13
C CYS A 74 -7.67 1.60 -16.66
N SER A 75 -7.67 0.28 -16.52
CA SER A 75 -8.81 -0.59 -16.79
C SER A 75 -9.85 -0.58 -15.67
N SER A 76 -9.41 -0.28 -14.44
CA SER A 76 -10.21 -0.51 -13.23
C SER A 76 -10.52 0.73 -12.39
N LEU A 77 -10.06 1.91 -12.82
CA LEU A 77 -10.15 3.14 -12.02
C LEU A 77 -10.66 4.32 -12.83
N ASP A 78 -11.55 5.10 -12.22
CA ASP A 78 -11.93 6.40 -12.73
C ASP A 78 -11.07 7.54 -12.14
N ALA A 79 -11.35 8.79 -12.54
CA ALA A 79 -10.60 9.95 -12.06
C ALA A 79 -10.82 10.23 -10.57
N ASN A 80 -11.98 9.90 -10.02
CA ASN A 80 -12.28 10.07 -8.60
C ASN A 80 -11.53 9.03 -7.76
N ASP A 81 -11.45 7.79 -8.23
CA ASP A 81 -10.68 6.74 -7.57
C ASP A 81 -9.19 7.12 -7.50
N ILE A 82 -8.64 7.67 -8.58
CA ILE A 82 -7.26 8.16 -8.59
C ILE A 82 -7.09 9.34 -7.63
N ALA A 83 -8.05 10.27 -7.57
CA ALA A 83 -8.01 11.38 -6.61
C ALA A 83 -8.03 10.88 -5.15
N ARG A 84 -8.90 9.93 -4.82
CA ARG A 84 -8.94 9.29 -3.49
C ARG A 84 -7.64 8.56 -3.18
N LEU A 85 -7.05 7.91 -4.18
CA LEU A 85 -5.76 7.25 -4.07
C LEU A 85 -4.64 8.24 -3.77
N GLU A 86 -4.63 9.42 -4.40
CA GLU A 86 -3.68 10.51 -4.10
C GLU A 86 -3.83 11.06 -2.68
N LEU A 87 -5.03 11.00 -2.11
CA LEU A 87 -5.29 11.38 -0.71
C LEU A 87 -4.94 10.27 0.29
N GLY A 88 -4.62 9.06 -0.17
CA GLY A 88 -4.40 7.89 0.67
C GLY A 88 -5.70 7.31 1.25
N GLU A 89 -6.84 7.57 0.61
CA GLU A 89 -8.17 7.15 1.07
C GLU A 89 -8.63 5.84 0.43
N GLY A 90 -8.49 4.74 1.15
CA GLY A 90 -8.97 3.44 0.69
C GLY A 90 -7.96 2.33 0.92
N THR A 91 -8.34 1.12 0.56
CA THR A 91 -7.43 -0.03 0.60
C THR A 91 -6.89 -0.28 -0.79
N PHE A 92 -5.62 0.05 -1.01
CA PHE A 92 -4.98 -0.10 -2.31
C PHE A 92 -4.07 -1.32 -2.29
N GLY A 93 -4.45 -2.34 -3.07
CA GLY A 93 -3.58 -3.48 -3.32
C GLY A 93 -2.42 -3.12 -4.25
N MET A 94 -1.36 -3.94 -4.22
CA MET A 94 -0.19 -3.78 -5.10
C MET A 94 -0.56 -3.76 -6.60
N LYS A 95 -1.60 -4.50 -7.00
CA LYS A 95 -2.10 -4.53 -8.38
C LYS A 95 -2.58 -3.16 -8.86
N LEU A 96 -3.43 -2.50 -8.06
CA LEU A 96 -3.96 -1.17 -8.35
C LEU A 96 -2.83 -0.13 -8.41
N LEU A 97 -1.91 -0.20 -7.45
CA LEU A 97 -0.76 0.70 -7.43
C LEU A 97 0.09 0.52 -8.70
N SER A 98 0.39 -0.73 -9.08
CA SER A 98 1.13 -1.03 -10.31
C SER A 98 0.43 -0.53 -11.57
N GLU A 99 -0.90 -0.63 -11.62
CA GLU A 99 -1.70 -0.15 -12.75
C GLU A 99 -1.64 1.37 -12.90
N VAL A 100 -1.84 2.12 -11.81
CA VAL A 100 -1.73 3.59 -11.81
C VAL A 100 -0.32 4.04 -12.19
N MET A 101 0.70 3.33 -11.71
CA MET A 101 2.09 3.62 -12.06
C MET A 101 2.38 3.37 -13.55
N ALA A 102 1.90 2.26 -14.10
CA ALA A 102 2.02 1.96 -15.51
C ALA A 102 1.29 3.01 -16.37
N ALA A 103 0.10 3.46 -15.95
CA ALA A 103 -0.65 4.53 -16.61
C ALA A 103 0.14 5.85 -16.67
N MET A 104 0.90 6.16 -15.61
CA MET A 104 1.83 7.29 -15.55
C MET A 104 3.18 7.03 -16.26
N GLY A 105 3.44 5.81 -16.72
CA GLY A 105 4.71 5.38 -17.32
C GLY A 105 5.88 5.46 -16.32
N CYS A 106 5.67 4.99 -15.09
CA CYS A 106 6.65 5.01 -14.00
C CYS A 106 6.87 3.61 -13.42
N GLU A 107 8.03 3.42 -12.81
CA GLU A 107 8.35 2.21 -12.05
C GLU A 107 8.41 2.46 -10.55
N PHE A 108 8.31 1.41 -9.73
CA PHE A 108 8.42 1.52 -8.26
C PHE A 108 9.71 2.21 -7.81
N ALA A 109 10.78 2.12 -8.59
CA ALA A 109 12.02 2.86 -8.33
C ALA A 109 11.82 4.38 -8.33
N ASP A 110 10.88 4.92 -9.10
CA ASP A 110 10.59 6.35 -9.15
C ASP A 110 9.90 6.85 -7.88
N PHE A 111 9.19 5.98 -7.15
CA PHE A 111 8.63 6.30 -5.84
C PHE A 111 9.70 6.55 -4.77
N ALA A 112 10.85 5.89 -4.88
CA ALA A 112 11.96 6.10 -3.95
C ALA A 112 12.64 7.46 -4.17
N LYS A 113 12.54 8.02 -5.38
CA LYS A 113 13.09 9.33 -5.75
C LYS A 113 12.22 10.50 -5.30
N VAL A 114 10.96 10.25 -4.95
CA VAL A 114 10.09 11.25 -4.33
C VAL A 114 10.38 11.24 -2.83
N ALA A 115 11.15 12.23 -2.37
CA ALA A 115 11.48 12.35 -0.96
C ALA A 115 10.19 12.47 -0.12
N SER A 116 10.05 11.58 0.87
CA SER A 116 9.17 11.82 2.01
C SER A 116 9.71 13.07 2.70
N LYS A 117 8.99 14.20 2.64
CA LYS A 117 9.32 15.31 3.53
C LYS A 117 9.22 14.76 4.97
N LYS A 118 10.36 14.80 5.67
CA LYS A 118 10.43 14.61 7.12
C LYS A 118 9.80 15.82 7.80
#